data_AF-A0A8I0BBP5-F1
#
_entry.id   AF-A0A8I0BBP5-F1
#
_cell.length_a   1.000
_cell.length_b   1.000
_cell.length_c   1.000
_cell.angle_alpha   90.00
_cell.angle_beta   90.00
_cell.angle_gamma   90.00
#
_symmetry.space_group_name_H-M   'P 1'
#
loop_
_entity.id
_entity.type
_entity.pdbx_description
1 polymer ?
#
loop_
_entity_poly.entity_id
_entity_poly.type
_entity_poly.pdbx_seq_one_letter_code
_entity_poly.pdbx_strand_id
1 'polypeptide(L)' 'MKLQELTAVAMLTFGVLLAMLGFWVAPTGQVDESVLWLFAQCLIYAGSVMGVTVYVRRWGERLAKGD' A
#
# COMPACT_ATOMS: atom_id res chain seq x y z
N MET A 1 -9.37 6.63 13.74
CA MET A 1 -9.39 5.87 12.47
C MET A 1 -8.81 6.62 11.26
N LYS A 2 -8.28 7.84 11.39
CA LYS A 2 -7.64 8.55 10.25
C LYS A 2 -6.18 8.14 10.00
N LEU A 3 -5.50 7.62 11.03
CA LEU A 3 -4.07 7.33 10.95
C LEU A 3 -3.74 6.09 10.11
N GLN A 4 -4.55 5.03 10.16
CA GLN A 4 -4.35 3.81 9.35
C GLN A 4 -4.53 4.07 7.85
N GLU A 5 -5.59 4.80 7.49
CA GLU A 5 -5.80 5.28 6.12
C GLU A 5 -4.65 6.17 5.66
N LEU A 6 -4.22 7.12 6.50
CA LEU A 6 -3.09 8.01 6.17
C LEU A 6 -1.79 7.21 5.95
N THR A 7 -1.48 6.24 6.80
CA THR A 7 -0.28 5.39 6.63
C THR A 7 -0.36 4.50 5.41
N ALA A 8 -1.54 3.96 5.08
CA ALA A 8 -1.72 3.15 3.88
C ALA A 8 -1.53 3.97 2.61
N VAL A 9 -2.12 5.17 2.56
CA VAL A 9 -1.96 6.10 1.45
C VAL A 9 -0.50 6.55 1.35
N ALA A 10 0.15 6.90 2.47
CA ALA A 10 1.56 7.32 2.48
C ALA A 10 2.52 6.23 1.98
N MET A 11 2.29 4.96 2.34
CA MET A 11 3.10 3.84 1.83
C MET A 11 2.88 3.62 0.33
N LEU A 12 1.65 3.82 -0.15
CA LEU A 12 1.32 3.72 -1.57
C LEU A 12 2.01 4.83 -2.38
N THR A 13 1.95 6.09 -1.92
CA THR A 13 2.65 7.20 -2.57
C THR A 13 4.17 7.04 -2.53
N PHE A 14 4.72 6.51 -1.43
CA PHE A 14 6.15 6.20 -1.36
C PHE A 14 6.57 5.14 -2.38
N GLY A 15 5.79 4.06 -2.54
CA GLY A 15 6.04 3.04 -3.56
C GLY A 15 5.96 3.58 -5.00
N VAL A 16 5.00 4.46 -5.29
CA VAL A 16 4.86 5.13 -6.59
C VAL A 16 6.05 6.07 -6.87
N LEU A 17 6.49 6.83 -5.87
CA LEU A 17 7.66 7.71 -5.99
C LEU A 17 8.95 6.91 -6.24
N LEU A 18 9.12 5.79 -5.54
CA LEU A 18 10.27 4.90 -5.77
C LEU A 18 10.25 4.29 -7.18
N ALA A 19 9.09 3.88 -7.67
CA ALA A 19 8.95 3.39 -9.04
C ALA A 19 9.30 4.49 -10.06
N MET A 20 8.81 5.73 -9.87
CA MET A 20 9.16 6.86 -10.73
C MET A 20 10.65 7.19 -10.70
N LEU A 21 11.29 7.14 -9.52
CA LEU A 21 12.74 7.33 -9.39
C LEU A 21 13.55 6.19 -10.04
N GLY A 22 13.04 4.96 -9.98
CA GLY A 22 13.62 3.80 -10.67
C GLY A 22 13.60 3.91 -12.18
N PHE A 23 12.65 4.65 -12.75
CA PHE A 23 12.66 5.02 -14.18
C PHE A 23 13.58 6.22 -14.50
N TRP A 24 13.92 7.05 -13.50
CA TRP A 24 14.72 8.26 -13.67
C TRP A 24 16.23 8.02 -13.51
N VAL A 25 16.63 7.00 -12.73
CA VAL A 25 18.03 6.60 -12.55
C VAL A 25 18.46 5.64 -13.68
N ALA A 26 19.58 5.95 -14.34
CA ALA A 26 20.18 5.11 -15.38
C ALA A 26 20.49 3.68 -14.84
N PRO A 27 20.30 2.60 -15.62
CA PRO A 27 20.22 2.54 -17.09
C PRO A 27 18.79 2.67 -17.63
N THR A 28 18.55 3.70 -18.44
CA THR A 28 17.30 3.92 -19.16
C THR A 28 17.05 2.78 -20.14
N GLY A 29 16.02 1.97 -19.88
CA GLY A 29 15.58 0.89 -20.78
C GLY A 29 15.51 -0.51 -20.14
N GLN A 30 16.02 -0.69 -18.92
CA GLN A 30 15.84 -1.92 -18.13
C GLN A 30 15.34 -1.56 -16.73
N VAL A 31 14.09 -1.93 -16.44
CA VAL A 31 13.59 -1.88 -15.05
C VAL A 31 14.24 -3.04 -14.32
N ASP A 32 15.09 -2.72 -13.35
CA ASP A 32 15.78 -3.73 -12.55
C ASP A 32 14.75 -4.57 -11.77
N GLU A 33 14.91 -5.89 -11.79
CA GLU A 33 13.95 -6.84 -11.19
C GLU A 33 13.75 -6.55 -9.70
N SER A 34 14.79 -6.03 -9.04
CA SER A 34 14.77 -5.60 -7.64
C SER A 34 13.78 -4.46 -7.35
N VAL A 35 13.63 -3.49 -8.27
CA VAL A 35 12.72 -2.35 -8.13
C VAL A 35 11.28 -2.79 -8.31
N LEU A 36 11.03 -3.65 -9.31
CA LEU A 36 9.70 -4.20 -9.56
C LEU A 36 9.23 -5.07 -8.39
N TRP A 37 10.15 -5.84 -7.79
CA TRP A 37 9.88 -6.66 -6.61
C TRP A 37 9.55 -5.80 -5.39
N LEU A 38 10.33 -4.74 -5.11
CA LEU A 38 10.07 -3.83 -4.00
C LEU A 38 8.74 -3.08 -4.17
N PHE A 39 8.43 -2.63 -5.40
CA PHE A 39 7.15 -2.00 -5.72
C PHE A 39 5.97 -2.96 -5.48
N ALA A 40 6.09 -4.22 -5.89
CA ALA A 40 5.09 -5.25 -5.62
C ALA A 40 4.88 -5.46 -4.11
N GLN A 41 5.96 -5.49 -3.32
CA GLN A 41 5.87 -5.59 -1.86
C GLN A 41 5.15 -4.39 -1.23
N CYS A 42 5.44 -3.16 -1.70
CA CYS A 42 4.71 -1.97 -1.25
C CYS A 42 3.21 -2.06 -1.57
N LEU A 43 2.84 -2.56 -2.75
CA LEU A 43 1.45 -2.71 -3.17
C LEU A 43 0.71 -3.78 -2.36
N ILE A 44 1.35 -4.92 -2.09
CA ILE A 44 0.81 -6.00 -1.25
C ILE A 44 0.59 -5.50 0.19
N TYR A 45 1.56 -4.77 0.74
CA TYR A 45 1.45 -4.20 2.08
C TYR A 45 0.31 -3.18 2.18
N ALA A 46 0.27 -2.21 1.25
CA ALA A 46 -0.78 -1.21 1.22
C ALA A 46 -2.19 -1.83 1.07
N GLY A 47 -2.34 -2.79 0.16
CA GLY A 47 -3.58 -3.53 -0.03
C GLY A 47 -4.02 -4.31 1.21
N SER A 48 -3.07 -4.98 1.88
CA SER A 48 -3.34 -5.76 3.10
C SER A 48 -3.81 -4.87 4.25
N VAL A 49 -3.13 -3.74 4.49
CA VAL A 49 -3.50 -2.82 5.57
C VAL A 49 -4.87 -2.20 5.31
N MET A 50 -5.15 -1.72 4.09
CA MET A 50 -6.48 -1.17 3.77
C MET A 50 -7.59 -2.22 3.89
N GLY A 51 -7.37 -3.43 3.36
CA GLY A 51 -8.35 -4.52 3.41
C GLY A 51 -8.69 -4.95 4.84
N VAL A 52 -7.68 -5.10 5.70
CA VAL A 52 -7.86 -5.45 7.12
C VAL A 52 -8.57 -4.33 7.88
N THR A 53 -8.22 -3.06 7.63
CA THR A 53 -8.89 -1.93 8.28
C THR A 53 -10.38 -1.89 7.97
N VAL A 54 -10.78 -2.11 6.70
CA VAL A 54 -12.20 -2.17 6.31
C VAL A 54 -12.89 -3.38 6.96
N TYR A 55 -12.24 -4.54 6.99
CA TYR A 55 -12.79 -5.75 7.59
C TYR A 55 -13.06 -5.59 9.10
N VAL A 56 -12.07 -5.07 9.84
CA VAL A 56 -12.18 -4.82 11.28
C VAL A 56 -13.28 -3.81 11.56
N ARG A 57 -13.37 -2.73 10.78
CA ARG A 57 -14.44 -1.74 10.92
C ARG A 57 -15.82 -2.36 10.72
N ARG A 58 -15.99 -3.13 9.63
CA ARG A 58 -17.27 -3.80 9.33
C ARG A 58 -17.63 -4.84 10.39
N TRP A 59 -16.65 -5.53 10.95
CA TRP A 59 -16.87 -6.47 12.06
C TRP A 59 -17.29 -5.74 13.35
N GLY A 60 -16.64 -4.62 13.70
CA GLY A 60 -17.03 -3.79 14.83
C GLY A 60 -18.44 -3.21 14.70
N GLU A 61 -18.84 -2.77 13.50
CA GLU A 61 -20.20 -2.30 13.21
C GLU A 61 -21.24 -3.42 13.37
N ARG A 62 -20.90 -4.68 13.05
CA ARG A 62 -21.78 -5.84 13.29
C ARG A 62 -21.96 -6.14 14.77
N LEU A 63 -20.91 -6.01 15.59
CA LEU A 63 -21.01 -6.16 17.04
C LEU A 63 -21.82 -5.03 17.69
N ALA A 64 -21.65 -3.79 17.21
CA ALA A 64 -22.41 -2.65 17.71
C ALA A 64 -23.92 -2.72 17.38
N LYS A 65 -24.28 -3.46 16.32
CA LYS A 65 -25.66 -3.71 15.91
C LYS A 65 -26.30 -4.92 16.57
N GLY A 66 -25.62 -5.54 17.55
CA GLY A 66 -26.03 -6.73 18.29
C GLY A 66 -27.48 -7.14 18.12
N ASP A 67 -27.67 -8.27 17.45
CA ASP A 67 -28.65 -9.26 17.89
C ASP A 67 -28.22 -9.80 19.28
#